data_AF-D5EXA8-F1
#
_entry.id   AF-D5EXA8-F1
#
_cell.length_a   1.000
_cell.length_b   1.000
_cell.length_c   1.000
_cell.angle_alpha   90.00
_cell.angle_beta   90.00
_cell.angle_gamma   90.00
#
_symmetry.space_group_name_H-M   'P 1'
#
loop_
_entity.id
_entity.type
_entity.pdbx_description
1 polymer ?
#
loop_
_entity_poly.entity_id
_entity_poly.type
_entity_poly.pdbx_seq_one_letter_code
_entity_poly.pdbx_strand_id
1 'polypeptide(L)'
;MMLLLALCTLTAQAQEAELIRNGDFELTPRVEKGANATTAWDSRKPLVVVHVDPVSTDNPCYAVICCDTIYNQGFDGIPVVEGTKYDFSVCLRNLPALKEEDRVEGCKLLIIQLVDEQRQPLAEATIRAKGNQWQQYHAVFTAHGSCAKAQLAIVGVGCQKIAIDKVSMKKHQ
;
A
#
# COMPACT_ATOMS: atom_id res chain seq x y z
N MET A 1 8.67 -56.10 11.98
CA MET A 1 8.78 -55.28 10.76
C MET A 1 8.19 -53.92 11.08
N MET A 2 9.05 -52.91 11.16
CA MET A 2 8.74 -51.51 11.49
C MET A 2 7.65 -50.95 10.57
N LEU A 3 6.74 -50.14 11.10
CA LEU A 3 6.14 -49.08 10.31
C LEU A 3 6.32 -47.76 11.06
N LEU A 4 7.27 -46.98 10.58
CA LEU A 4 7.60 -45.63 10.99
C LEU A 4 6.48 -44.72 10.45
N LEU A 5 5.60 -44.23 11.31
CA LEU A 5 4.67 -43.16 10.94
C LEU A 5 5.44 -41.84 10.97
N ALA A 6 5.84 -41.38 9.79
CA ALA A 6 6.40 -40.05 9.59
C ALA A 6 5.33 -39.00 9.92
N LEU A 7 5.56 -38.25 11.00
CA LEU A 7 4.87 -36.99 11.27
C LEU A 7 5.29 -35.99 10.18
N CYS A 8 4.51 -35.93 9.11
CA CYS A 8 4.58 -34.84 8.14
C CYS A 8 4.08 -33.59 8.87
N THR A 9 5.00 -32.75 9.35
CA THR A 9 4.66 -31.44 9.87
C THR A 9 4.18 -30.58 8.70
N LEU A 10 2.88 -30.57 8.45
CA LEU A 10 2.24 -29.50 7.70
C LEU A 10 2.53 -28.20 8.45
N THR A 11 3.49 -27.41 7.95
CA THR A 11 3.62 -26.02 8.36
C THR A 11 2.34 -25.32 7.93
N ALA A 12 1.43 -25.08 8.88
CA ALA A 12 0.36 -24.13 8.68
C ALA A 12 1.01 -22.79 8.37
N GLN A 13 0.99 -22.37 7.10
CA GLN A 13 1.22 -20.96 6.79
C GLN A 13 0.07 -20.22 7.47
N ALA A 14 0.37 -19.59 8.60
CA ALA A 14 -0.55 -18.66 9.22
C ALA A 14 -0.89 -17.63 8.13
N GLN A 15 -2.16 -17.57 7.74
CA GLN A 15 -2.66 -16.50 6.89
C GLN A 15 -2.46 -15.20 7.68
N GLU A 16 -1.38 -14.46 7.41
CA GLU A 16 -1.08 -13.27 8.18
C GLU A 16 -2.13 -12.20 7.94
N ALA A 17 -2.52 -11.55 9.04
CA ALA A 17 -3.50 -10.49 9.04
C ALA A 17 -3.02 -9.34 8.16
N GLU A 18 -3.84 -8.97 7.19
CA GLU A 18 -3.68 -7.73 6.43
C GLU A 18 -3.66 -6.55 7.39
N LEU A 19 -2.67 -5.66 7.22
CA LEU A 19 -2.52 -4.46 8.05
C LEU A 19 -3.13 -3.22 7.39
N ILE A 20 -3.31 -3.26 6.07
CA ILE A 20 -3.87 -2.15 5.29
C ILE A 20 -5.37 -2.32 5.15
N ARG A 21 -6.12 -1.31 5.58
CA ARG A 21 -7.57 -1.29 5.41
C ARG A 21 -7.93 -0.57 4.11
N ASN A 22 -8.86 -1.13 3.34
CA ASN A 22 -9.34 -0.52 2.09
C ASN A 22 -8.21 -0.21 1.10
N GLY A 23 -7.24 -1.14 1.00
CA GLY A 23 -6.05 -0.97 0.16
C GLY A 23 -6.33 -0.89 -1.35
N ASP A 24 -7.53 -1.29 -1.75
CA ASP A 24 -8.07 -1.29 -3.11
C ASP A 24 -9.15 -0.21 -3.35
N PHE A 25 -9.42 0.64 -2.36
CA PHE A 25 -10.35 1.77 -2.48
C PHE A 25 -11.81 1.40 -2.82
N GLU A 26 -12.23 0.15 -2.56
CA GLU A 26 -13.56 -0.37 -2.91
C GLU A 26 -14.62 -0.24 -1.82
N LEU A 27 -14.28 0.29 -0.64
CA LEU A 27 -15.29 0.46 0.40
C LEU A 27 -16.38 1.42 -0.07
N THR A 28 -17.63 0.99 0.14
CA THR A 28 -18.82 1.78 -0.18
C THR A 28 -19.83 1.68 0.97
N PRO A 29 -20.83 2.58 1.03
CA PRO A 29 -21.90 2.49 2.02
C PRO A 29 -22.69 1.18 1.96
N ARG A 30 -22.63 0.46 0.83
CA ARG A 30 -23.27 -0.85 0.63
C ARG A 30 -22.49 -1.98 1.31
N VAL A 31 -21.16 -1.88 1.33
CA VAL A 31 -20.28 -2.85 2.00
C VAL A 31 -20.26 -2.59 3.50
N GLU A 32 -20.07 -1.33 3.89
CA GLU A 32 -20.01 -0.90 5.28
C GLU A 32 -20.71 0.45 5.43
N LYS A 33 -21.67 0.52 6.37
CA LYS A 33 -22.47 1.73 6.57
C LYS A 33 -21.56 2.92 6.92
N GLY A 34 -21.65 3.98 6.10
CA GLY A 34 -20.89 5.22 6.30
C GLY A 34 -19.49 5.19 5.69
N ALA A 35 -19.04 4.07 5.13
CA ALA A 35 -17.79 4.00 4.41
C ALA A 35 -17.88 4.58 2.99
N ASN A 36 -16.75 4.96 2.42
CA ASN A 36 -16.58 5.41 1.05
C ASN A 36 -15.20 4.97 0.53
N ALA A 37 -14.90 5.27 -0.73
CA ALA A 37 -13.67 4.80 -1.39
C ALA A 37 -12.39 5.27 -0.69
N THR A 38 -12.43 6.38 0.06
CA THR A 38 -11.30 6.92 0.81
C THR A 38 -11.34 6.55 2.30
N THR A 39 -12.25 5.67 2.74
CA THR A 39 -12.28 5.19 4.12
C THR A 39 -10.92 4.58 4.51
N ALA A 40 -10.44 4.89 5.71
CA ALA A 40 -9.11 4.56 6.25
C ALA A 40 -7.92 5.27 5.59
N TRP A 41 -8.15 6.09 4.56
CA TRP A 41 -7.14 6.91 3.92
C TRP A 41 -7.27 8.38 4.32
N ASP A 42 -6.14 9.02 4.62
CA ASP A 42 -6.03 10.45 4.89
C ASP A 42 -5.00 11.09 3.95
N SER A 43 -5.22 12.35 3.59
CA SER A 43 -4.31 13.14 2.76
C SER A 43 -4.58 14.63 2.94
N ARG A 44 -3.55 15.45 2.70
CA ARG A 44 -3.66 16.91 2.86
C ARG A 44 -4.75 17.54 1.98
N LYS A 45 -4.96 16.99 0.80
CA LYS A 45 -6.03 17.38 -0.14
C LYS A 45 -6.98 16.18 -0.30
N PRO A 46 -8.23 16.40 -0.73
CA PRO A 46 -9.14 15.30 -1.05
C PRO A 46 -8.47 14.31 -2.01
N LEU A 47 -8.46 13.02 -1.63
CA LEU A 47 -7.88 11.97 -2.45
C LEU A 47 -8.76 11.73 -3.69
N VAL A 48 -8.13 11.69 -4.85
CA VAL A 48 -8.81 11.42 -6.12
C VAL A 48 -8.85 9.91 -6.33
N VAL A 49 -10.06 9.35 -6.41
CA VAL A 49 -10.31 7.94 -6.75
C VAL A 49 -10.95 7.86 -8.14
N VAL A 50 -10.43 6.98 -8.98
CA VAL A 50 -10.80 6.81 -10.39
C VAL A 50 -11.14 5.34 -10.66
N HIS A 51 -11.95 5.06 -11.69
CA HIS A 51 -12.39 3.70 -12.05
C HIS A 51 -12.14 3.33 -13.53
N VAL A 52 -11.45 4.18 -14.29
CA VAL A 52 -11.18 4.00 -15.73
C VAL A 52 -9.82 3.33 -15.93
N ASP A 53 -9.77 2.30 -16.79
CA ASP A 53 -8.61 1.42 -17.02
C ASP A 53 -8.06 0.82 -15.71
N PRO A 54 -8.89 0.08 -14.96
CA PRO A 54 -8.52 -0.41 -13.63
C PRO A 54 -7.56 -1.59 -13.68
N VAL A 55 -6.97 -1.94 -12.53
CA VAL A 55 -6.19 -3.19 -12.39
C VAL A 55 -7.08 -4.43 -12.40
N SER A 56 -8.35 -4.30 -12.00
CA SER A 56 -9.37 -5.34 -11.96
C SER A 56 -10.70 -4.78 -12.44
N THR A 57 -11.43 -5.54 -13.26
CA THR A 57 -12.77 -5.14 -13.71
C THR A 57 -13.81 -5.25 -12.61
N ASP A 58 -13.61 -6.16 -11.66
CA ASP A 58 -14.56 -6.42 -10.58
C ASP A 58 -14.39 -5.43 -9.42
N ASN A 59 -13.13 -5.00 -9.19
CA ASN A 59 -12.74 -3.96 -8.24
C ASN A 59 -12.03 -2.83 -9.01
N PRO A 60 -12.77 -1.87 -9.60
CA PRO A 60 -12.22 -0.90 -10.54
C PRO A 60 -11.54 0.32 -9.90
N CYS A 61 -11.70 0.57 -8.60
CA CYS A 61 -11.24 1.78 -7.95
C CYS A 61 -9.72 1.81 -7.78
N TYR A 62 -9.12 2.99 -8.00
CA TYR A 62 -7.73 3.25 -7.64
C TYR A 62 -7.52 4.72 -7.28
N ALA A 63 -6.53 5.00 -6.45
CA ALA A 63 -6.14 6.36 -6.08
C ALA A 63 -5.15 6.97 -7.09
N VAL A 64 -5.19 8.28 -7.26
CA VAL A 64 -4.21 9.03 -8.04
C VAL A 64 -3.53 10.09 -7.17
N ILE A 65 -2.19 10.06 -7.14
CA ILE A 65 -1.38 11.07 -6.44
C ILE A 65 -0.31 11.68 -7.35
N CYS A 66 0.21 12.85 -6.97
CA CYS A 66 1.37 13.48 -7.60
C CYS A 66 2.50 13.72 -6.59
N CYS A 67 2.73 14.94 -6.14
CA CYS A 67 3.70 15.30 -5.09
C CYS A 67 3.09 15.26 -3.67
N ASP A 68 2.04 14.47 -3.48
CA ASP A 68 1.27 14.38 -2.24
C ASP A 68 1.64 13.12 -1.43
N THR A 69 1.29 13.13 -0.15
CA THR A 69 1.34 11.95 0.72
C THR A 69 -0.06 11.49 1.06
N ILE A 70 -0.30 10.18 0.93
CA ILE A 70 -1.50 9.51 1.44
C ILE A 70 -1.11 8.62 2.62
N TYR A 71 -1.98 8.56 3.62
CA TYR A 71 -1.77 7.81 4.85
C TYR A 71 -2.87 6.78 5.01
N ASN A 72 -2.53 5.52 5.26
CA ASN A 72 -3.50 4.50 5.65
C ASN A 72 -3.42 4.28 7.15
N GLN A 73 -4.57 4.40 7.82
CA GLN A 73 -4.68 4.27 9.27
C GLN A 73 -4.74 2.81 9.75
N GLY A 74 -4.79 1.84 8.84
CA GLY A 74 -5.09 0.44 9.16
C GLY A 74 -6.53 0.27 9.64
N PHE A 75 -6.78 -0.80 10.40
CA PHE A 75 -8.10 -1.07 10.97
C PHE A 75 -8.38 -0.23 12.21
N ASP A 76 -7.43 -0.17 13.15
CA ASP A 76 -7.51 0.58 14.42
C ASP A 76 -6.15 1.24 14.78
N GLY A 77 -5.37 1.59 13.75
CA GLY A 77 -3.94 1.83 13.85
C GLY A 77 -3.13 0.58 13.48
N ILE A 78 -1.89 0.79 13.02
CA ILE A 78 -0.97 -0.31 12.68
C ILE A 78 -0.03 -0.53 13.86
N PRO A 79 -0.09 -1.67 14.56
CA PRO A 79 0.84 -1.97 15.64
C PRO A 79 2.22 -2.34 15.06
N VAL A 80 3.22 -1.53 15.42
CA VAL A 80 4.61 -1.67 14.99
C VAL A 80 5.50 -1.95 16.19
N VAL A 81 6.37 -2.94 16.04
CA VAL A 81 7.39 -3.30 17.02
C VAL A 81 8.75 -3.21 16.35
N GLU A 82 9.70 -2.57 17.02
CA GLU A 82 11.09 -2.45 16.56
C GLU A 82 11.67 -3.82 16.20
N GLY A 83 12.45 -3.87 15.10
CA GLY A 83 13.01 -5.10 14.55
C GLY A 83 12.02 -5.93 13.72
N THR A 84 10.71 -5.63 13.77
CA THR A 84 9.73 -6.32 12.90
C THR A 84 9.98 -5.94 11.46
N LYS A 85 10.04 -6.95 10.60
CA LYS A 85 10.11 -6.78 9.16
C LYS A 85 8.71 -6.92 8.54
N TYR A 86 8.45 -6.19 7.47
CA TYR A 86 7.15 -6.13 6.80
C TYR A 86 7.28 -6.44 5.32
N ASP A 87 6.34 -7.22 4.79
CA ASP A 87 6.13 -7.42 3.36
C ASP A 87 5.09 -6.43 2.86
N PHE A 88 5.51 -5.52 2.00
CA PHE A 88 4.64 -4.55 1.33
C PHE A 88 4.46 -4.91 -0.14
N SER A 89 3.24 -4.76 -0.64
CA SER A 89 2.96 -4.83 -2.07
C SER A 89 1.94 -3.79 -2.53
N VAL A 90 2.04 -3.40 -3.80
CA VAL A 90 1.17 -2.40 -4.41
C VAL A 90 1.14 -2.57 -5.93
N CYS A 91 0.00 -2.33 -6.56
CA CYS A 91 -0.10 -2.17 -8.00
C CYS A 91 0.02 -0.69 -8.37
N LEU A 92 0.91 -0.39 -9.32
CA LEU A 92 1.20 0.97 -9.76
C LEU A 92 1.15 1.09 -11.27
N ARG A 93 0.71 2.27 -11.73
CA ARG A 93 0.73 2.66 -13.14
C ARG A 93 1.03 4.14 -13.28
N ASN A 94 2.09 4.51 -14.01
CA ASN A 94 2.32 5.92 -14.30
C ASN A 94 1.25 6.45 -15.25
N LEU A 95 0.68 7.60 -14.93
CA LEU A 95 -0.31 8.25 -15.78
C LEU A 95 0.39 9.25 -16.70
N PRO A 96 0.10 9.23 -18.01
CA PRO A 96 0.70 10.16 -18.95
C PRO A 96 0.32 11.60 -18.58
N ALA A 97 1.27 12.52 -18.78
CA ALA A 97 0.96 13.93 -18.67
C ALA A 97 -0.01 14.33 -19.78
N LEU A 98 -0.93 15.25 -19.47
CA LEU A 98 -1.92 15.74 -20.43
C LEU A 98 -1.26 16.63 -21.51
N LYS A 99 -0.15 17.27 -21.16
CA LYS A 99 0.63 18.10 -22.06
C LYS A 99 2.02 17.50 -22.25
N GLU A 100 2.56 17.64 -23.45
CA GLU A 100 3.87 17.08 -23.79
C GLU A 100 4.98 17.72 -22.95
N GLU A 101 4.91 19.03 -22.71
CA GLU A 101 5.88 19.77 -21.89
C GLU A 101 5.88 19.37 -20.41
N ASP A 102 4.79 18.76 -19.94
CA ASP A 102 4.65 18.24 -18.57
C ASP A 102 5.09 16.77 -18.47
N ARG A 103 5.46 16.13 -19.59
CA ARG A 103 5.96 14.76 -19.57
C ARG A 103 7.32 14.75 -18.89
N VAL A 104 7.43 13.86 -17.91
CA VAL A 104 8.71 13.51 -17.32
C VAL A 104 9.03 12.10 -17.75
N GLU A 105 10.12 11.96 -18.48
CA GLU A 105 10.69 10.67 -18.83
C GLU A 105 11.27 10.00 -17.58
N GLY A 106 11.14 8.67 -17.49
CA GLY A 106 11.76 7.88 -16.43
C GLY A 106 10.77 7.25 -15.45
N CYS A 107 11.21 7.08 -14.20
CA CYS A 107 10.44 6.39 -13.16
C CYS A 107 9.87 7.37 -12.13
N LYS A 108 8.59 7.18 -11.76
CA LYS A 108 8.04 7.82 -10.58
C LYS A 108 8.64 7.21 -9.33
N LEU A 109 9.18 8.04 -8.46
CA LEU A 109 9.70 7.63 -7.15
C LEU A 109 8.59 7.73 -6.11
N LEU A 110 8.39 6.63 -5.37
CA LEU A 110 7.56 6.56 -4.17
C LEU A 110 8.43 6.20 -2.97
N ILE A 111 8.19 6.86 -1.85
CA ILE A 111 8.76 6.49 -0.56
C ILE A 111 7.62 5.88 0.26
N ILE A 112 7.81 4.64 0.72
CA ILE A 112 6.84 3.87 1.49
C ILE A 112 7.33 3.85 2.93
N GLN A 113 6.53 4.32 3.88
CA GLN A 113 6.94 4.42 5.28
C GLN A 113 5.89 3.84 6.21
N LEU A 114 6.34 3.26 7.32
CA LEU A 114 5.55 3.25 8.55
C LEU A 114 5.90 4.53 9.30
N VAL A 115 4.90 5.26 9.78
CA VAL A 115 5.10 6.48 10.56
C VAL A 115 4.35 6.42 11.89
N ASP A 116 4.88 7.06 12.93
CA ASP A 116 4.20 7.22 14.20
C ASP A 116 3.07 8.28 14.15
N GLU A 117 2.43 8.51 15.29
CA GLU A 117 1.33 9.49 15.43
C GLU A 117 1.79 10.94 15.19
N GLN A 118 3.09 11.22 15.27
CA GLN A 118 3.73 12.50 14.95
C GLN A 118 4.30 12.55 13.52
N ARG A 119 3.95 11.55 12.69
CA ARG A 119 4.42 11.36 11.31
C ARG A 119 5.93 11.22 11.19
N GLN A 120 6.62 10.77 12.23
CA GLN A 120 8.04 10.42 12.17
C GLN A 120 8.18 9.00 11.61
N PRO A 121 9.15 8.76 10.70
CA PRO A 121 9.34 7.44 10.10
C PRO A 121 9.83 6.44 11.15
N LEU A 122 9.23 5.24 11.14
CA LEU A 122 9.58 4.06 11.93
C LEU A 122 10.17 2.96 11.04
N ALA A 123 9.90 2.99 9.73
CA ALA A 123 10.47 2.10 8.73
C ALA A 123 10.31 2.75 7.35
N GLU A 124 11.17 2.44 6.38
CA GLU A 124 11.07 2.99 5.03
C GLU A 124 11.56 2.01 3.96
N ALA A 125 10.93 2.05 2.80
CA ALA A 125 11.45 1.55 1.54
C ALA A 125 11.17 2.51 0.39
N THR A 126 11.85 2.33 -0.73
CA THR A 126 11.68 3.14 -1.94
C THR A 126 11.25 2.25 -3.10
N ILE A 127 10.24 2.70 -3.86
CA ILE A 127 9.79 2.06 -5.11
C ILE A 127 9.99 3.03 -6.27
N ARG A 128 10.52 2.51 -7.39
CA ARG A 128 10.66 3.24 -8.66
C ARG A 128 9.71 2.64 -9.68
N ALA A 129 8.54 3.25 -9.85
CA ALA A 129 7.51 2.77 -10.76
C ALA A 129 7.82 3.16 -12.21
N LYS A 130 7.76 2.19 -13.11
CA LYS A 130 8.10 2.34 -14.54
C LYS A 130 6.93 1.98 -15.43
N GLY A 131 6.90 2.56 -16.63
CA GLY A 131 5.91 2.25 -17.66
C GLY A 131 4.51 2.79 -17.36
N ASN A 132 3.61 2.67 -18.33
CA ASN A 132 2.24 3.16 -18.29
C ASN A 132 1.19 2.04 -18.18
N GLN A 133 1.64 0.80 -17.95
CA GLN A 133 0.80 -0.36 -17.67
C GLN A 133 0.86 -0.70 -16.18
N TRP A 134 -0.24 -1.23 -15.65
CA TRP A 134 -0.31 -1.73 -14.29
C TRP A 134 0.76 -2.80 -14.05
N GLN A 135 1.55 -2.61 -13.00
CA GLN A 135 2.57 -3.56 -12.56
C GLN A 135 2.52 -3.66 -11.04
N GLN A 136 2.73 -4.86 -10.52
CA GLN A 136 2.85 -5.09 -9.09
C GLN A 136 4.30 -4.86 -8.64
N TYR A 137 4.45 -4.16 -7.53
CA TYR A 137 5.71 -3.86 -6.88
C TYR A 137 5.69 -4.42 -5.47
N HIS A 138 6.86 -4.82 -5.00
CA HIS A 138 7.07 -5.35 -3.66
C HIS A 138 8.22 -4.61 -2.99
N ALA A 139 8.13 -4.46 -1.67
CA ALA A 139 9.21 -3.96 -0.85
C ALA A 139 9.20 -4.68 0.50
N VAL A 140 10.39 -4.83 1.08
CA VAL A 140 10.57 -5.38 2.41
C VAL A 140 11.36 -4.36 3.23
N PHE A 141 10.85 -4.00 4.40
CA PHE A 141 11.51 -3.04 5.29
C PHE A 141 11.37 -3.45 6.75
N THR A 142 12.34 -3.02 7.56
CA THR A 142 12.43 -3.35 8.99
C THR A 142 12.17 -2.11 9.82
N ALA A 143 11.33 -2.23 10.84
CA ALA A 143 11.07 -1.15 11.78
C ALA A 143 12.28 -0.89 12.69
N HIS A 144 12.61 0.37 12.91
CA HIS A 144 13.65 0.84 13.84
C HIS A 144 13.05 1.56 15.07
N GLY A 145 11.74 1.45 15.26
CA GLY A 145 11.03 1.95 16.43
C GLY A 145 9.69 1.24 16.60
N SER A 146 9.04 1.46 17.75
CA SER A 146 7.75 0.84 18.08
C SER A 146 6.65 1.90 18.21
N CYS A 147 5.45 1.57 17.76
CA CYS A 147 4.27 2.43 17.89
C CYS A 147 3.01 1.57 17.89
N ALA A 148 2.08 1.84 18.81
CA ALA A 148 0.84 1.07 18.89
C ALA A 148 -0.15 1.40 17.75
N LYS A 149 -0.09 2.64 17.24
CA LYS A 149 -1.03 3.20 16.26
C LYS A 149 -0.31 3.89 15.11
N ALA A 150 0.65 3.20 14.52
CA ALA A 150 1.34 3.70 13.34
C ALA A 150 0.38 3.81 12.14
N GLN A 151 0.83 4.51 11.11
CA GLN A 151 0.16 4.63 9.82
C GLN A 151 1.12 4.24 8.70
N LEU A 152 0.60 3.66 7.61
CA LEU A 152 1.37 3.55 6.37
C LEU A 152 1.34 4.92 5.68
N ALA A 153 2.47 5.47 5.27
CA ALA A 153 2.55 6.63 4.40
C ALA A 153 3.09 6.21 3.02
N ILE A 154 2.42 6.67 1.96
CA ILE A 154 2.93 6.58 0.59
C ILE A 154 3.19 8.00 0.11
N VAL A 155 4.47 8.35 -0.02
CA VAL A 155 4.92 9.68 -0.42
C VAL A 155 5.24 9.69 -1.91
N GLY A 156 4.48 10.47 -2.67
CA GLY A 156 4.77 10.73 -4.08
C GLY A 156 5.86 11.78 -4.24
N VAL A 157 6.96 11.44 -4.92
CA VAL A 157 8.04 12.41 -5.23
C VAL A 157 7.87 12.95 -6.64
N GLY A 158 8.02 14.26 -6.81
CA GLY A 158 7.86 14.95 -8.09
C GLY A 158 6.41 15.05 -8.57
N CYS A 159 6.18 15.79 -9.66
CA CYS A 159 4.83 16.16 -10.10
C CYS A 159 4.15 15.14 -11.02
N GLN A 160 4.83 14.06 -11.45
CA GLN A 160 4.19 13.04 -12.27
C GLN A 160 3.05 12.36 -11.51
N LYS A 161 1.93 12.14 -12.18
CA LYS A 161 0.80 11.41 -11.60
C LYS A 161 1.05 9.90 -11.65
N ILE A 162 0.63 9.22 -10.60
CA ILE A 162 0.68 7.77 -10.50
C ILE A 162 -0.63 7.25 -9.95
N ALA A 163 -1.12 6.19 -10.55
CA ALA A 163 -2.24 5.41 -10.05
C ALA A 163 -1.72 4.35 -9.07
N ILE A 164 -2.45 4.18 -7.95
CA ILE A 164 -2.11 3.33 -6.82
C ILE A 164 -3.32 2.46 -6.50
N ASP A 165 -3.12 1.15 -6.43
CA ASP A 165 -4.17 0.18 -6.13
C ASP A 165 -3.57 -1.07 -5.47
N LYS A 166 -4.41 -1.93 -4.88
CA LYS A 166 -4.05 -3.20 -4.25
C LYS A 166 -2.89 -3.05 -3.26
N VAL A 167 -2.96 -2.01 -2.43
CA VAL A 167 -1.99 -1.77 -1.37
C VAL A 167 -2.20 -2.84 -0.29
N SER A 168 -1.15 -3.58 0.03
CA SER A 168 -1.18 -4.62 1.05
C SER A 168 0.10 -4.60 1.86
N MET A 169 -0.01 -4.88 3.15
CA MET A 169 1.13 -5.00 4.03
C MET A 169 0.88 -6.05 5.11
N LYS A 170 1.85 -6.92 5.32
CA LYS A 170 1.85 -7.98 6.33
C LYS A 170 3.18 -8.00 7.06
N LYS A 171 3.28 -8.73 8.17
CA LYS A 171 4.61 -8.97 8.78
C LYS A 171 5.37 -9.95 7.87
N HIS A 172 6.69 -9.92 7.95
CA HIS A 172 7.57 -10.80 7.18
C HIS A 172 7.98 -11.99 8.03
N GLN A 173 8.09 -13.16 7.40
CA GLN A 173 8.45 -14.44 8.04
C GLN A 173 9.97 -14.64 8.16
#